data_AF-A0A3D8YDY4-F1
#
_entry.id   AF-A0A3D8YDY4-F1
#
_cell.length_a   1.000
_cell.length_b   1.000
_cell.length_c   1.000
_cell.angle_alpha   90.00
_cell.angle_beta   90.00
_cell.angle_gamma   90.00
#
_symmetry.space_group_name_H-M   'P 1'
#
loop_
_entity.id
_entity.type
_entity.pdbx_description
1 polymer ?
#
loop_
_entity_poly.entity_id
_entity_poly.type
_entity_poly.pdbx_seq_one_letter_code
_entity_poly.pdbx_strand_id
1 'polypeptide(L)'
;MFGRTIYSFSFSVLISSLHIGCCVLPLFSVAIGSSSGFQILNQYKPLITTFQVMLLMYILVSLLSHYTGIRVYHSRRSLLMGKLSLAVVGAGLLIGYTEPFKTENQRLAEQQFKMFQTHRQMTLLVSGEFDQAALKGELSKVNGIKSKRITFNRDSVELTYSSELTSRQQIMAHLRKKGYEVTDEIR
;
A
#
# COMPACT_ATOMS: atom_id res chain seq x y z
N MET A 1 -49.20 -35.23 2.07
CA MET A 1 -47.73 -35.35 2.25
C MET A 1 -46.94 -34.44 1.28
N PHE A 2 -47.45 -33.24 0.96
CA PHE A 2 -46.89 -32.33 -0.07
C PHE A 2 -46.27 -31.02 0.50
N GLY A 3 -46.28 -30.81 1.82
CA GLY A 3 -45.91 -29.53 2.44
C GLY A 3 -44.42 -29.32 2.74
N ARG A 4 -43.54 -30.32 2.56
CA ARG A 4 -42.11 -30.20 2.94
C ARG A 4 -41.17 -29.84 1.79
N THR A 5 -41.59 -29.96 0.54
CA THR A 5 -40.75 -29.72 -0.65
C THR A 5 -40.77 -28.27 -1.14
N ILE A 6 -41.80 -27.49 -0.81
CA ILE A 6 -41.91 -26.09 -1.24
C ILE A 6 -40.92 -25.21 -0.44
N TYR A 7 -40.78 -25.47 0.86
CA TYR A 7 -39.87 -24.71 1.73
C TYR A 7 -38.39 -24.94 1.39
N SER A 8 -38.00 -26.14 0.97
CA SER A 8 -36.60 -26.44 0.62
C SER A 8 -36.17 -25.80 -0.69
N PHE A 9 -37.08 -25.64 -1.65
CA PHE A 9 -36.80 -24.96 -2.91
C PHE A 9 -36.60 -23.45 -2.70
N SER A 10 -37.51 -22.78 -1.97
CA SER A 10 -37.38 -21.35 -1.66
C SER A 10 -36.13 -21.04 -0.85
N PHE A 11 -35.75 -21.92 0.09
CA PHE A 11 -34.55 -21.74 0.90
C PHE A 11 -33.24 -21.91 0.10
N SER A 12 -33.21 -22.87 -0.83
CA SER A 12 -32.06 -23.09 -1.73
C SER A 12 -31.87 -21.93 -2.72
N VAL A 13 -32.97 -21.39 -3.25
CA VAL A 13 -32.94 -20.20 -4.12
C VAL A 13 -32.48 -18.96 -3.34
N LEU A 14 -32.97 -18.77 -2.11
CA LEU A 14 -32.52 -17.68 -1.22
C LEU A 14 -31.03 -17.76 -0.94
N ILE A 15 -30.50 -18.94 -0.59
CA ILE A 15 -29.07 -19.14 -0.32
C ILE A 15 -28.24 -18.89 -1.59
N SER A 16 -28.70 -19.38 -2.74
CA SER A 16 -28.00 -19.19 -4.01
C SER A 16 -28.00 -17.71 -4.42
N SER A 17 -29.11 -17.00 -4.22
CA SER A 17 -29.22 -15.56 -4.47
C SER A 17 -28.37 -14.74 -3.51
N LEU A 18 -28.27 -15.16 -2.23
CA LEU A 18 -27.39 -14.55 -1.24
C LEU A 18 -25.90 -14.79 -1.57
N HIS A 19 -25.55 -15.96 -2.11
CA HIS A 19 -24.19 -16.26 -2.58
C HIS A 19 -23.81 -15.46 -3.82
N ILE A 20 -24.72 -15.35 -4.81
CA ILE A 20 -24.54 -14.48 -5.97
C ILE A 20 -24.38 -13.03 -5.50
N GLY A 21 -25.22 -12.60 -4.55
CA GLY A 21 -25.10 -11.29 -3.89
C GLY A 21 -23.73 -11.10 -3.25
N CYS A 22 -23.22 -12.07 -2.48
CA CYS A 22 -21.91 -11.98 -1.83
C CYS A 22 -20.72 -11.98 -2.83
N CYS A 23 -20.86 -12.59 -4.00
CA CYS A 23 -19.82 -12.58 -5.03
C CYS A 23 -19.88 -11.33 -5.91
N VAL A 24 -21.08 -10.76 -6.11
CA VAL A 24 -21.33 -9.61 -7.00
C VAL A 24 -21.25 -8.27 -6.26
N LEU A 25 -21.67 -8.20 -4.98
CA LEU A 25 -21.57 -7.01 -4.14
C LEU A 25 -20.15 -6.45 -3.98
N PRO A 26 -19.07 -7.25 -3.88
CA PRO A 26 -17.71 -6.74 -3.79
C PRO A 26 -17.27 -6.11 -5.13
N LEU A 27 -17.64 -6.73 -6.26
CA LEU A 27 -17.42 -6.19 -7.60
C LEU A 27 -18.19 -4.87 -7.79
N PHE A 28 -19.44 -4.79 -7.33
CA PHE A 28 -20.21 -3.55 -7.31
C PHE A 28 -19.61 -2.51 -6.36
N SER A 29 -19.14 -2.88 -5.17
CA SER A 29 -18.53 -1.94 -4.22
C SER A 29 -17.22 -1.33 -4.74
N VAL A 30 -16.46 -2.09 -5.54
CA VAL A 30 -15.24 -1.59 -6.21
C VAL A 30 -15.62 -0.70 -7.39
N ALA A 31 -16.61 -1.09 -8.20
CA ALA A 31 -17.10 -0.30 -9.34
C ALA A 31 -17.82 1.00 -8.93
N ILE A 32 -18.45 1.03 -7.75
CA ILE A 32 -19.14 2.21 -7.22
C ILE A 32 -18.14 3.20 -6.60
N GLY A 33 -17.01 2.72 -6.08
CA GLY A 33 -15.96 3.57 -5.53
C GLY A 33 -15.26 4.47 -6.56
N SER A 34 -15.42 4.22 -7.85
CA SER A 34 -14.86 5.03 -8.95
C SER A 34 -15.85 6.05 -9.53
N SER A 35 -17.11 6.06 -9.07
CA SER A 35 -18.19 6.91 -9.57
C SER A 35 -18.71 7.84 -8.48
N SER A 36 -18.69 9.15 -8.71
CA SER A 36 -19.12 10.19 -7.76
C SER A 36 -20.65 10.24 -7.51
N GLY A 37 -21.44 9.43 -8.22
CA GLY A 37 -22.91 9.48 -8.19
C GLY A 37 -23.60 8.73 -7.03
N PHE A 38 -22.87 7.98 -6.21
CA PHE A 38 -23.46 7.05 -5.22
C PHE A 38 -23.04 7.35 -3.77
N GLN A 39 -23.13 8.61 -3.33
CA GLN A 39 -22.79 9.01 -1.95
C GLN A 39 -23.55 8.23 -0.86
N ILE A 40 -24.81 7.86 -1.11
CA ILE A 40 -25.65 7.12 -0.14
C ILE A 40 -25.09 5.72 0.13
N LEU A 41 -24.57 5.03 -0.89
CA LEU A 41 -23.99 3.69 -0.72
C LEU A 41 -22.62 3.73 -0.02
N ASN A 42 -21.88 4.83 -0.14
CA ASN A 42 -20.59 5.00 0.53
C ASN A 42 -20.73 5.03 2.06
N GLN A 43 -21.88 5.50 2.58
CA GLN A 43 -22.18 5.50 4.01
C GLN A 43 -22.38 4.09 4.58
N TYR A 44 -22.93 3.16 3.80
CA TYR A 44 -23.18 1.77 4.23
C TYR A 44 -22.04 0.81 3.89
N LYS A 45 -21.01 1.29 3.18
CA LYS A 45 -19.81 0.54 2.84
C LYS A 45 -19.19 -0.21 4.04
N PRO A 46 -18.93 0.42 5.22
CA PRO A 46 -18.34 -0.31 6.34
C PRO A 46 -19.23 -1.47 6.81
N LEU A 47 -20.54 -1.26 6.89
CA LEU A 47 -21.52 -2.29 7.28
C LEU A 47 -21.51 -3.50 6.33
N ILE A 48 -21.53 -3.24 5.02
CA ILE A 48 -21.48 -4.29 3.98
C ILE A 48 -20.15 -5.05 4.08
N THR A 49 -19.04 -4.33 4.28
CA THR A 49 -17.71 -4.94 4.37
C THR A 49 -17.57 -5.81 5.63
N THR A 50 -18.07 -5.35 6.78
CA THR A 50 -18.09 -6.13 8.02
C THR A 50 -18.92 -7.40 7.87
N PHE A 51 -20.10 -7.31 7.26
CA PHE A 51 -20.93 -8.48 6.98
C PHE A 51 -20.23 -9.48 6.06
N GLN A 52 -19.55 -8.98 5.02
CA GLN A 52 -18.79 -9.81 4.10
C GLN A 52 -17.60 -10.52 4.78
N VAL A 53 -16.86 -9.82 5.66
CA VAL A 53 -15.76 -10.42 6.44
C VAL A 53 -16.30 -11.48 7.41
N MET A 54 -17.43 -11.23 8.07
CA MET A 54 -18.06 -12.20 8.98
C MET A 54 -18.48 -13.47 8.23
N LEU A 55 -19.10 -13.33 7.05
CA LEU A 55 -19.48 -14.46 6.21
C LEU A 55 -18.25 -15.23 5.71
N LEU A 56 -17.20 -14.52 5.29
CA LEU A 56 -15.95 -15.13 4.83
C LEU A 56 -15.27 -15.91 5.96
N MET A 57 -15.23 -15.36 7.17
CA MET A 57 -14.76 -16.08 8.37
C MET A 57 -15.62 -17.30 8.67
N TYR A 58 -16.94 -17.21 8.58
CA TYR A 58 -17.84 -18.35 8.76
C TYR A 58 -17.58 -19.46 7.74
N ILE A 59 -17.44 -19.10 6.45
CA ILE A 59 -17.12 -20.06 5.38
C ILE A 59 -15.75 -20.67 5.63
N LEU A 60 -14.75 -19.87 6.01
CA LEU A 60 -13.40 -20.35 6.31
C LEU A 60 -13.40 -21.38 7.44
N VAL A 61 -14.06 -21.07 8.58
CA VAL A 61 -14.21 -21.98 9.72
C VAL A 61 -14.97 -23.25 9.33
N SER A 62 -16.05 -23.09 8.56
CA SER A 62 -16.83 -24.23 8.05
C SER A 62 -15.99 -25.12 7.14
N LEU A 63 -15.20 -24.55 6.23
CA LEU A 63 -14.32 -25.29 5.33
C LEU A 63 -13.19 -25.99 6.09
N LEU A 64 -12.59 -25.29 7.06
CA LEU A 64 -11.57 -25.86 7.94
C LEU A 64 -12.12 -27.05 8.72
N SER A 65 -13.34 -26.94 9.26
CA SER A 65 -13.98 -28.03 10.01
C SER A 65 -14.27 -29.28 9.16
N HIS A 66 -14.51 -29.11 7.85
CA HIS A 66 -14.63 -30.24 6.91
C HIS A 66 -13.26 -30.81 6.52
N TYR A 67 -12.21 -29.98 6.47
CA TYR A 67 -10.86 -30.41 6.15
C TYR A 67 -10.16 -31.14 7.32
N THR A 68 -10.38 -30.68 8.55
CA THR A 68 -9.88 -31.35 9.78
C THR A 68 -10.65 -32.62 10.13
N GLY A 69 -11.57 -33.08 9.28
CA GLY A 69 -12.23 -34.37 9.40
C GLY A 69 -13.38 -34.44 10.41
N ILE A 70 -13.79 -33.32 11.01
CA ILE A 70 -14.89 -33.28 11.99
C ILE A 70 -16.25 -33.49 11.30
N ARG A 71 -16.35 -33.16 10.00
CA ARG A 71 -17.54 -33.41 9.17
C ARG A 71 -17.15 -34.17 7.90
N VAL A 72 -17.79 -35.30 7.66
CA VAL A 72 -17.52 -36.17 6.49
C VAL A 72 -18.29 -35.66 5.27
N TYR A 73 -17.59 -35.40 4.16
CA TYR A 73 -18.23 -35.10 2.87
C TYR A 73 -19.11 -36.27 2.43
N HIS A 74 -20.42 -36.03 2.29
CA HIS A 74 -21.38 -37.05 1.88
C HIS A 74 -21.28 -37.41 0.38
N SER A 75 -20.59 -36.62 -0.46
CA SER A 75 -20.50 -36.91 -1.90
C SER A 75 -19.14 -36.54 -2.53
N ARG A 76 -18.77 -37.24 -3.61
CA ARG A 76 -17.58 -36.91 -4.42
C ARG A 76 -17.64 -35.50 -5.02
N ARG A 77 -18.85 -35.01 -5.34
CA ARG A 77 -19.06 -33.65 -5.87
C ARG A 77 -18.76 -32.58 -4.83
N SER A 78 -19.18 -32.79 -3.57
CA SER A 78 -18.90 -31.84 -2.49
C SER A 78 -17.40 -31.74 -2.18
N LEU A 79 -16.65 -32.85 -2.29
CA LEU A 79 -15.20 -32.83 -2.12
C LEU A 79 -14.51 -32.03 -3.24
N LEU A 80 -14.95 -32.21 -4.49
CA LEU A 80 -14.41 -31.48 -5.64
C LEU A 80 -14.66 -29.98 -5.53
N MET A 81 -15.87 -29.58 -5.13
CA MET A 81 -16.21 -28.17 -4.90
C MET A 81 -15.41 -27.56 -3.73
N GLY A 82 -15.18 -28.33 -2.67
CA GLY A 82 -14.29 -27.92 -1.57
C GLY A 82 -12.86 -27.63 -2.08
N LYS A 83 -12.28 -28.53 -2.87
CA LYS A 83 -10.96 -28.34 -3.47
C LYS A 83 -10.90 -27.13 -4.41
N LEU A 84 -11.94 -26.93 -5.23
CA LEU A 84 -12.04 -25.77 -6.13
C LEU A 84 -12.08 -24.46 -5.34
N SER A 85 -12.88 -24.39 -4.27
CA SER A 85 -12.97 -23.19 -3.43
C SER A 85 -11.62 -22.85 -2.78
N LEU A 86 -10.89 -23.86 -2.32
CA LEU A 86 -9.57 -23.69 -1.73
C LEU A 86 -8.56 -23.17 -2.76
N ALA A 87 -8.62 -23.68 -3.99
CA ALA A 87 -7.79 -23.22 -5.09
C ALA A 87 -8.06 -21.74 -5.42
N VAL A 88 -9.33 -21.32 -5.45
CA VAL A 88 -9.71 -19.91 -5.69
C VAL A 88 -9.22 -19.00 -4.56
N VAL A 89 -9.40 -19.40 -3.30
CA VAL A 89 -8.91 -18.64 -2.14
C VAL A 89 -7.38 -18.55 -2.15
N GLY A 90 -6.70 -19.65 -2.41
CA GLY A 90 -5.24 -19.68 -2.53
C GLY A 90 -4.72 -18.78 -3.65
N ALA A 91 -5.37 -18.79 -4.81
CA ALA A 91 -5.04 -17.90 -5.92
C ALA A 91 -5.29 -16.43 -5.57
N GLY A 92 -6.41 -16.10 -4.92
CA GLY A 92 -6.72 -14.75 -4.46
C GLY A 92 -5.71 -14.24 -3.44
N LEU A 93 -5.29 -15.07 -2.48
CA LEU A 93 -4.25 -14.72 -1.51
C LEU A 93 -2.90 -14.50 -2.19
N LEU A 94 -2.53 -15.34 -3.17
CA LEU A 94 -1.27 -15.22 -3.89
C LEU A 94 -1.24 -13.93 -4.73
N ILE A 95 -2.33 -13.62 -5.44
CA ILE A 95 -2.48 -12.37 -6.19
C ILE A 95 -2.44 -11.17 -5.23
N GLY A 96 -3.10 -11.24 -4.08
CA GLY A 96 -3.08 -10.19 -3.07
C GLY A 96 -1.70 -9.96 -2.46
N TYR A 97 -0.95 -11.03 -2.16
CA TYR A 97 0.40 -10.93 -1.59
C TYR A 97 1.44 -10.45 -2.61
N THR A 98 1.34 -10.91 -3.85
CA THR A 98 2.29 -10.52 -4.91
C THR A 98 1.95 -9.18 -5.56
N GLU A 99 0.73 -8.66 -5.35
CA GLU A 99 0.19 -7.44 -5.97
C GLU A 99 0.63 -7.24 -7.43
N PRO A 100 0.38 -8.20 -8.34
CA PRO A 100 0.93 -8.15 -9.69
C PRO A 100 0.34 -7.01 -10.52
N PHE A 101 -0.80 -6.46 -10.09
CA PHE A 101 -1.53 -5.39 -10.77
C PHE A 101 -1.41 -4.06 -10.01
N LYS A 102 -0.20 -3.49 -9.94
CA LYS A 102 -0.04 -2.11 -9.47
C LYS A 102 -0.49 -1.14 -10.56
N THR A 103 -1.37 -0.22 -10.21
CA THR A 103 -1.76 0.89 -11.09
C THR A 103 -0.56 1.81 -11.33
N GLU A 104 -0.58 2.57 -12.44
CA GLU A 104 0.46 3.56 -12.72
C GLU A 104 0.62 4.56 -11.57
N ASN A 105 -0.50 5.06 -11.02
CA ASN A 105 -0.50 5.97 -9.88
C ASN A 105 0.14 5.36 -8.63
N GLN A 106 -0.09 4.07 -8.34
CA GLN A 106 0.57 3.39 -7.22
C GLN A 106 2.08 3.25 -7.45
N ARG A 107 2.51 2.93 -8.67
CA ARG A 107 3.95 2.86 -9.00
C ARG A 107 4.62 4.22 -8.89
N LEU A 108 3.95 5.28 -9.33
CA LEU A 108 4.44 6.66 -9.17
C LEU A 108 4.52 7.05 -7.69
N ALA A 109 3.52 6.71 -6.88
CA ALA A 109 3.54 6.97 -5.44
C ALA A 109 4.69 6.22 -4.74
N GLU A 110 4.95 4.96 -5.09
CA GLU A 110 6.10 4.20 -4.56
C GLU A 110 7.43 4.83 -4.93
N GLN A 111 7.58 5.27 -6.18
CA GLN A 111 8.78 5.98 -6.63
C GLN A 111 8.96 7.30 -5.89
N GLN A 112 7.88 8.08 -5.71
CA GLN A 112 7.91 9.31 -4.93
C GLN A 112 8.29 9.05 -3.47
N PHE A 113 7.73 8.02 -2.85
CA PHE A 113 8.05 7.65 -1.48
C PHE A 113 9.50 7.20 -1.32
N LYS A 114 10.01 6.37 -2.24
CA LYS A 114 11.43 5.99 -2.26
C LYS A 114 12.32 7.21 -2.40
N MET A 115 11.92 8.19 -3.22
CA MET A 115 12.62 9.47 -3.32
C MET A 115 12.62 10.24 -2.00
N PHE A 116 11.50 10.28 -1.26
CA PHE A 116 11.45 10.91 0.07
C PHE A 116 12.28 10.19 1.14
N GLN A 117 12.35 8.86 1.10
CA GLN A 117 13.15 8.10 2.05
C GLN A 117 14.66 8.34 1.86
N THR A 118 15.08 8.35 0.59
CA THR A 118 16.49 8.42 0.20
C THR A 118 17.02 9.84 0.15
N HIS A 119 16.19 10.83 -0.15
CA HIS A 119 16.62 12.23 -0.26
C HIS A 119 16.25 13.00 1.00
N ARG A 120 17.26 13.59 1.63
CA ARG A 120 17.12 14.41 2.82
C ARG A 120 17.55 15.84 2.50
N GLN A 121 16.89 16.78 3.15
CA GLN A 121 17.22 18.19 3.10
C GLN A 121 18.03 18.55 4.36
N MET A 122 19.00 19.43 4.20
CA MET A 122 19.73 20.03 5.31
C MET A 122 20.02 21.50 5.02
N THR A 123 20.14 22.27 6.09
CA THR A 123 20.44 23.69 6.06
C THR A 123 21.75 23.90 6.81
N LEU A 124 22.74 24.43 6.11
CA LEU A 124 24.05 24.72 6.66
C LEU A 124 24.19 26.22 6.89
N LEU A 125 24.49 26.63 8.11
CA LEU A 125 24.93 27.98 8.42
C LEU A 125 26.42 28.08 8.06
N VAL A 126 26.75 29.03 7.19
CA VAL A 126 28.13 29.28 6.74
C VAL A 126 28.56 30.63 7.32
N SER A 127 29.59 30.62 8.16
CA SER A 127 30.10 31.85 8.78
C SER A 127 31.13 32.54 7.87
N GLY A 128 31.03 33.86 7.76
CA GLY A 128 31.97 34.71 7.00
C GLY A 128 31.49 35.08 5.59
N GLU A 129 32.31 35.86 4.86
CA GLU A 129 32.09 36.12 3.44
C GLU A 129 32.57 34.92 2.61
N PHE A 130 31.66 34.32 1.84
CA PHE A 130 31.98 33.20 0.95
C PHE A 130 31.47 33.46 -0.46
N ASP A 131 32.22 32.99 -1.45
CA ASP A 131 31.77 32.97 -2.83
C ASP A 131 30.79 31.81 -3.04
N GLN A 132 29.53 32.15 -3.33
CA GLN A 132 28.46 31.19 -3.60
C GLN A 132 28.81 30.26 -4.77
N ALA A 133 29.51 30.75 -5.81
CA ALA A 133 29.88 29.94 -6.97
C ALA A 133 30.93 28.89 -6.60
N ALA A 134 31.97 29.29 -5.85
CA ALA A 134 32.99 28.40 -5.35
C ALA A 134 32.39 27.33 -4.40
N LEU A 135 31.55 27.74 -3.46
CA LEU A 135 30.91 26.82 -2.51
C LEU A 135 29.96 25.84 -3.21
N LYS A 136 29.18 26.30 -4.20
CA LYS A 136 28.37 25.42 -5.05
C LYS A 136 29.22 24.41 -5.82
N GLY A 137 30.38 24.85 -6.31
CA GLY A 137 31.35 23.99 -6.97
C GLY A 137 31.88 22.89 -6.07
N GLU A 138 32.24 23.20 -4.82
CA GLU A 138 32.70 22.21 -3.85
C GLU A 138 31.57 21.25 -3.42
N LEU A 139 30.38 21.76 -3.12
CA LEU A 139 29.21 20.92 -2.80
C LEU A 139 28.84 19.97 -3.93
N SER A 140 28.95 20.41 -5.19
CA SER A 140 28.65 19.59 -6.35
C SER A 140 29.68 18.47 -6.59
N LYS A 141 30.87 18.55 -5.98
CA LYS A 141 31.88 17.48 -6.01
C LYS A 141 31.59 16.37 -4.99
N VAL A 142 30.74 16.63 -3.99
CA VAL A 142 30.36 15.62 -3.01
C VAL A 142 29.35 14.66 -3.63
N ASN A 143 29.71 13.38 -3.68
CA ASN A 143 28.83 12.36 -4.24
C ASN A 143 27.53 12.27 -3.43
N GLY A 144 26.38 12.27 -4.12
CA GLY A 144 25.06 12.23 -3.51
C GLY A 144 24.39 13.58 -3.27
N ILE A 145 25.08 14.72 -3.46
CA ILE A 145 24.43 16.05 -3.43
C ILE A 145 23.78 16.36 -4.78
N LYS A 146 22.52 16.81 -4.75
CA LYS A 146 21.83 17.28 -5.95
C LYS A 146 22.20 18.73 -6.25
N SER A 147 23.20 18.94 -7.10
CA SER A 147 23.72 20.28 -7.49
C SER A 147 22.66 21.28 -7.99
N LYS A 148 21.57 20.80 -8.61
CA LYS A 148 20.42 21.62 -9.06
C LYS A 148 19.49 22.07 -7.93
N ARG A 149 19.59 21.48 -6.73
CA ARG A 149 18.75 21.74 -5.55
C ARG A 149 19.59 22.29 -4.40
N ILE A 150 20.48 23.23 -4.72
CA ILE A 150 21.25 24.00 -3.75
C ILE A 150 20.74 25.43 -3.82
N THR A 151 20.21 25.93 -2.71
CA THR A 151 19.70 27.29 -2.57
C THR A 151 20.58 28.04 -1.58
N PHE A 152 21.01 29.25 -1.95
CA PHE A 152 21.82 30.12 -1.10
C PHE A 152 20.95 31.24 -0.55
N ASN A 153 20.98 31.40 0.77
CA ASN A 153 20.54 32.59 1.48
C ASN A 153 21.77 33.37 1.96
N ARG A 154 21.57 34.50 2.66
CA ARG A 154 22.68 35.35 3.15
C ARG A 154 23.71 34.55 3.94
N ASP A 155 23.25 33.83 4.96
CA ASP A 155 24.12 33.14 5.92
C ASP A 155 23.88 31.62 5.93
N SER A 156 22.98 31.12 5.06
CA SER A 156 22.59 29.71 5.04
C SER A 156 22.55 29.11 3.64
N VAL A 157 22.88 27.82 3.56
CA VAL A 157 22.84 27.03 2.34
C VAL A 157 21.93 25.83 2.56
N GLU A 158 20.86 25.78 1.80
CA GLU A 158 19.91 24.68 1.80
C GLU A 158 20.25 23.73 0.67
N LEU A 159 20.41 22.44 0.98
CA LEU A 159 20.76 21.43 -0.01
C LEU A 159 20.00 20.12 0.21
N THR A 160 19.74 19.43 -0.90
CA THR A 160 19.22 18.06 -0.88
C THR A 160 20.35 17.07 -1.17
N TYR A 161 20.51 16.07 -0.30
CA TYR A 161 21.48 14.99 -0.46
C TYR A 161 20.81 13.61 -0.37
N SER A 162 21.43 12.60 -0.99
CA SER A 162 21.01 11.20 -0.87
C SER A 162 21.66 10.56 0.37
N SER A 163 20.84 10.09 1.31
CA SER A 163 21.30 9.40 2.52
C SER A 163 21.94 8.04 2.23
N GLU A 164 21.76 7.48 1.04
CA GLU A 164 22.43 6.24 0.62
C GLU A 164 23.88 6.48 0.19
N LEU A 165 24.21 7.70 -0.27
CA LEU A 165 25.52 8.03 -0.84
C LEU A 165 26.37 8.90 0.08
N THR A 166 25.75 9.72 0.93
CA THR A 166 26.47 10.58 1.86
C THR A 166 25.66 10.88 3.12
N SER A 167 26.33 11.34 4.17
CA SER A 167 25.71 11.78 5.42
C SER A 167 25.96 13.26 5.71
N ARG A 168 25.13 13.86 6.57
CA ARG A 168 25.33 15.26 7.02
C ARG A 168 26.74 15.48 7.57
N GLN A 169 27.24 14.54 8.37
CA GLN A 169 28.58 14.64 8.95
C GLN A 169 29.67 14.61 7.88
N GLN A 170 29.53 13.79 6.84
CA GLN A 170 30.49 13.73 5.74
C GLN A 170 30.51 15.03 4.93
N ILE A 171 29.33 15.60 4.64
CA ILE A 171 29.21 16.88 3.94
C ILE A 171 29.89 18.00 4.75
N MET A 172 29.57 18.10 6.04
CA MET A 172 30.21 19.10 6.92
C MET A 172 31.72 18.89 7.03
N ALA A 173 32.18 17.65 7.18
CA ALA A 173 33.60 17.34 7.25
C ALA A 173 34.34 17.72 5.96
N HIS A 174 33.71 17.52 4.80
CA HIS A 174 34.25 17.93 3.51
C HIS A 174 34.44 19.46 3.44
N LEU A 175 33.43 20.22 3.87
CA LEU A 175 33.48 21.68 3.87
C LEU A 175 34.51 22.23 4.89
N ARG A 176 34.56 21.65 6.09
CA ARG A 176 35.56 22.02 7.12
C ARG A 176 36.99 21.76 6.65
N LYS A 177 37.23 20.66 5.94
CA LYS A 177 38.55 20.35 5.35
C LYS A 177 38.98 21.41 4.31
N LYS A 178 38.02 22.12 3.72
CA LYS A 178 38.26 23.21 2.76
C LYS A 178 38.38 24.59 3.41
N GLY A 179 38.26 24.67 4.74
CA GLY A 179 38.36 25.92 5.49
C GLY A 179 37.04 26.66 5.68
N TYR A 180 35.90 26.05 5.34
CA TYR A 180 34.59 26.66 5.63
C TYR A 180 34.15 26.37 7.06
N GLU A 181 33.75 27.41 7.78
CA GLU A 181 33.10 27.28 9.08
C GLU A 181 31.61 27.02 8.90
N VAL A 182 31.22 25.75 9.04
CA VAL A 182 29.84 25.29 8.85
C VAL A 182 29.24 24.65 10.09
N THR A 183 27.99 25.02 10.36
CA THR A 183 27.15 24.49 11.44
C THR A 183 25.81 24.01 10.87
N ASP A 184 25.35 22.83 11.30
CA ASP A 184 24.04 22.30 10.90
C ASP A 184 22.95 23.04 11.67
N GLU A 185 21.99 23.64 10.95
CA GLU A 185 20.78 24.19 11.56
C GLU A 185 19.78 23.03 11.71
N ILE A 186 19.79 22.40 12.88
CA ILE A 186 18.84 21.32 13.19
C ILE A 186 17.47 21.96 13.38
N ARG A 187 16.60 21.79 12.38
CA ARG A 187 15.18 22.11 12.45
C ARG A 187 14.35 20.87 12.78
#